data_AF-B1HXE4-F1
#
_entry.id   AF-B1HXE4-F1
#
_cell.length_a   1.000
_cell.length_b   1.000
_cell.length_c   1.000
_cell.angle_alpha   90.00
_cell.angle_beta   90.00
_cell.angle_gamma   90.00
#
_symmetry.space_group_name_H-M   'P 1'
#
loop_
_entity.id
_entity.type
_entity.pdbx_description
1 polymer ?
#
loop_
_entity_poly.entity_id
_entity_poly.type
_entity_poly.pdbx_seq_one_letter_code
_entity_poly.pdbx_strand_id
1 'polypeptide(L)' 'MNQAAVHLLEEWDPFHLGPDHYDTDTADVVAALQGIDDPSTLAKVIQETYEHSFEQWIPFEECVAILTN' A
#
# COMPACT_ATOMS: atom_id res chain seq x y z
N MET A 1 12.36 -8.61 -5.72
CA MET A 1 11.29 -8.44 -4.72
C MET A 1 11.81 -7.54 -3.62
N ASN A 2 11.18 -6.39 -3.38
CA ASN A 2 11.63 -5.42 -2.38
C ASN A 2 11.03 -5.79 -1.01
N GLN A 3 11.72 -6.61 -0.22
CA GLN A 3 11.20 -7.14 1.05
C GLN A 3 10.87 -6.04 2.09
N ALA A 4 11.54 -4.88 2.01
CA ALA A 4 11.24 -3.75 2.88
C ALA A 4 9.88 -3.11 2.57
N ALA A 5 9.51 -3.04 1.28
CA ALA A 5 8.22 -2.48 0.87
C ALA A 5 7.05 -3.39 1.27
N VAL A 6 7.24 -4.72 1.19
CA VAL A 6 6.25 -5.71 1.66
C VAL A 6 5.97 -5.51 3.15
N HIS A 7 7.02 -5.49 3.97
CA HIS A 7 6.88 -5.37 5.42
C HIS A 7 6.24 -4.03 5.84
N LEU A 8 6.63 -2.93 5.17
CA LEU A 8 6.06 -1.62 5.43
C LEU A 8 4.54 -1.56 5.15
N LEU A 9 4.08 -2.22 4.09
CA LEU A 9 2.66 -2.26 3.72
C LEU A 9 1.85 -3.17 4.66
N GLU A 10 2.39 -4.32 5.04
CA GLU A 10 1.77 -5.24 6.02
C GLU A 10 1.64 -4.59 7.41
N GLU A 11 2.64 -3.84 7.86
CA GLU A 11 2.63 -3.16 9.17
C GLU A 11 1.77 -1.89 9.22
N TRP A 12 1.38 -1.33 8.07
CA TRP A 12 0.66 -0.05 8.04
C TRP A 12 -0.75 -0.15 8.65
N ASP A 13 -1.45 -1.26 8.43
CA ASP A 13 -2.75 -1.59 9.03
C ASP A 13 -3.77 -0.42 9.07
N PRO A 14 -4.08 0.24 7.94
CA PRO A 14 -4.92 1.44 7.92
C PRO A 14 -6.36 1.19 8.41
N PHE A 15 -6.80 -0.07 8.40
CA PHE A 15 -8.16 -0.47 8.78
C PHE A 15 -8.23 -1.23 10.11
N HIS A 16 -7.12 -1.36 10.84
CA HIS A 16 -7.05 -2.02 12.15
C HIS A 16 -7.54 -3.49 12.11
N LEU A 17 -7.18 -4.20 11.04
CA LEU A 17 -7.51 -5.61 10.83
C LEU A 17 -6.37 -6.53 11.30
N GLY A 18 -5.17 -5.99 11.44
CA GLY A 18 -3.94 -6.72 11.73
C GLY A 18 -3.17 -7.11 10.46
N PRO A 19 -1.84 -7.30 10.56
CA PRO A 19 -0.94 -7.39 9.41
C PRO A 19 -1.24 -8.55 8.45
N ASP A 20 -1.75 -9.68 8.97
CA ASP A 20 -2.07 -10.88 8.18
C ASP A 20 -3.28 -10.70 7.23
N HIS A 21 -3.94 -9.53 7.25
CA HIS A 21 -5.11 -9.24 6.41
C HIS A 21 -4.78 -8.51 5.10
N TYR A 22 -3.50 -8.19 4.85
CA TYR A 22 -3.08 -7.34 3.73
C TYR A 22 -2.22 -8.05 2.67
N ASP A 23 -2.02 -9.37 2.78
CA ASP A 23 -1.11 -10.15 1.91
C ASP A 23 -1.40 -9.96 0.41
N THR A 24 -2.68 -10.00 0.02
CA THR A 24 -3.09 -9.89 -1.39
C THR A 24 -2.82 -8.49 -1.93
N ASP A 25 -3.26 -7.47 -1.19
CA ASP A 25 -3.10 -6.07 -1.57
C ASP A 25 -1.62 -5.65 -1.59
N THR A 26 -0.85 -6.13 -0.62
CA THR A 26 0.60 -5.91 -0.56
C THR A 26 1.29 -6.54 -1.76
N ALA A 27 0.91 -7.75 -2.17
CA ALA A 27 1.47 -8.39 -3.35
C ALA A 27 1.18 -7.58 -4.63
N ASP A 28 -0.05 -7.05 -4.77
CA ASP A 28 -0.45 -6.24 -5.92
C ASP A 28 0.31 -4.91 -5.98
N VAL A 29 0.45 -4.20 -4.85
CA VAL A 29 1.25 -2.96 -4.76
C VAL A 29 2.72 -3.21 -5.06
N VAL A 30 3.31 -4.29 -4.53
CA VAL A 30 4.72 -4.64 -4.74
C VAL A 30 5.01 -5.07 -6.18
N ALA A 31 4.03 -5.70 -6.85
CA ALA A 31 4.11 -5.98 -8.27
C ALA A 31 4.13 -4.67 -9.09
N ALA A 32 3.26 -3.71 -8.76
CA ALA A 32 3.22 -2.40 -9.40
C ALA A 32 4.51 -1.58 -9.19
N LEU A 33 5.11 -1.67 -7.99
CA LEU A 33 6.36 -0.98 -7.63
C LEU A 33 7.51 -1.27 -8.62
N GLN A 34 7.57 -2.45 -9.25
CA GLN A 34 8.66 -2.79 -10.18
C GLN A 34 8.77 -1.86 -11.40
N GLY A 35 7.74 -1.06 -11.69
CA GLY A 35 7.71 -0.10 -12.80
C GLY A 35 7.47 1.36 -12.39
N ILE A 36 7.51 1.67 -11.08
CA ILE A 36 7.14 3.00 -10.56
C ILE A 36 8.32 3.59 -9.76
N ASP A 37 8.87 4.70 -10.25
CA ASP A 37 9.92 5.47 -9.57
C ASP A 37 9.36 6.68 -8.79
N ASP A 38 8.14 7.14 -9.12
CA ASP A 38 7.51 8.29 -8.48
C ASP A 38 6.66 7.85 -7.27
N PRO A 39 6.96 8.33 -6.04
CA PRO A 39 6.20 7.99 -4.84
C PRO A 39 4.72 8.37 -4.93
N SER A 40 4.37 9.45 -5.63
CA SER A 40 2.97 9.87 -5.77
C SER A 40 2.16 8.88 -6.62
N THR A 41 2.79 8.35 -7.67
CA THR A 41 2.23 7.30 -8.51
C THR A 41 2.02 6.02 -7.70
N LEU A 42 2.97 5.64 -6.85
CA LEU A 42 2.84 4.48 -5.97
C LEU A 42 1.75 4.67 -4.90
N ALA A 43 1.67 5.86 -4.29
CA ALA A 43 0.62 6.20 -3.34
C ALA A 43 -0.79 6.07 -3.92
N LYS A 44 -0.95 6.40 -5.21
CA LYS A 44 -2.20 6.23 -5.93
C LYS A 44 -2.56 4.76 -6.14
N VAL A 45 -1.58 3.92 -6.48
CA VAL A 45 -1.79 2.46 -6.56
C VAL A 45 -2.22 1.91 -5.22
N ILE A 46 -1.55 2.29 -4.13
CA ILE A 46 -1.92 1.88 -2.76
C ILE A 46 -3.38 2.26 -2.47
N GLN A 47 -3.75 3.51 -2.75
CA GLN A 47 -5.11 4.00 -2.53
C GLN A 47 -6.16 3.18 -3.31
N GLU A 48 -5.95 3.00 -4.62
CA GLU A 48 -6.90 2.30 -5.49
C GLU A 48 -7.01 0.80 -5.14
N THR A 49 -5.90 0.15 -4.84
CA THR A 49 -5.88 -1.27 -4.42
C THR A 49 -6.66 -1.46 -3.12
N TYR A 50 -6.38 -0.63 -2.10
CA TYR A 50 -7.03 -0.77 -0.81
C TYR A 50 -8.50 -0.35 -0.86
N GLU A 51 -8.85 0.70 -1.61
CA GLU A 51 -10.25 1.08 -1.82
C GLU A 51 -11.04 -0.04 -2.50
N HIS A 52 -10.46 -0.68 -3.51
CA HIS A 52 -11.10 -1.80 -4.21
C HIS A 52 -11.32 -3.01 -3.30
N SER A 53 -10.35 -3.37 -2.47
CA SER A 53 -10.41 -4.58 -1.63
C SER A 53 -11.25 -4.42 -0.37
N PHE A 54 -11.21 -3.24 0.26
CA PHE A 54 -11.86 -2.99 1.54
C PHE A 54 -13.12 -2.14 1.43
N GLU A 55 -13.45 -1.66 0.22
CA GLU A 55 -14.57 -0.75 -0.07
C GLU A 55 -14.56 0.50 0.83
N GLN A 56 -13.35 0.93 1.23
CA GLN A 56 -13.11 2.03 2.16
C GLN A 56 -12.10 3.02 1.59
N TRP A 57 -12.42 4.30 1.72
CA TRP A 57 -11.58 5.38 1.22
C TRP A 57 -10.45 5.70 2.19
N ILE A 58 -9.20 5.60 1.72
CA ILE A 58 -8.02 6.10 2.43
C ILE A 58 -7.65 7.48 1.85
N PRO A 59 -7.44 8.52 2.67
CA PRO A 59 -6.92 9.79 2.19
C PRO A 59 -5.58 9.64 1.48
N PHE A 60 -5.43 10.30 0.33
CA PHE A 60 -4.21 10.18 -0.49
C PHE A 60 -2.95 10.60 0.28
N GLU A 61 -3.07 11.58 1.18
CA GLU A 61 -1.96 12.04 2.02
C GLU A 61 -1.45 10.94 2.96
N GLU A 62 -2.31 10.04 3.42
CA GLU A 62 -1.90 8.89 4.25
C GLU A 62 -1.11 7.87 3.43
N CYS A 63 -1.53 7.61 2.18
CA CYS A 63 -0.80 6.74 1.25
C CYS A 63 0.59 7.31 0.91
N VAL A 64 0.74 8.63 0.82
CA VAL A 64 2.06 9.28 0.59
C VAL A 64 2.93 9.22 1.85
N ALA A 65 2.33 9.41 3.03
CA ALA A 65 3.05 9.47 4.30
C ALA A 65 3.84 8.18 4.57
N ILE A 66 3.30 7.01 4.22
CA ILE A 66 4.00 5.74 4.43
C ILE A 66 5.18 5.51 3.50
N LEU A 67 5.25 6.21 2.36
CA LEU A 67 6.35 6.06 1.39
C LEU A 67 7.53 6.99 1.66
N THR A 68 7.37 7.94 2.59
CA THR A 68 8.34 9.02 2.84
C THR A 68 8.97 8.98 4.23
N ASN A 69 8.58 8.01 5.06
CA ASN A 69 9.02 7.84 6.45
C ASN A 69 10.06 6.72 6.61
#